data_AF-A0A6I3JAH9-F1
#
_entry.id   AF-A0A6I3JAH9-F1
#
_cell.length_a   1.000
_cell.length_b   1.000
_cell.length_c   1.000
_cell.angle_alpha   90.00
_cell.angle_beta   90.00
_cell.angle_gamma   90.00
#
_symmetry.space_group_name_H-M   'P 1'
#
loop_
_entity.id
_entity.type
_entity.pdbx_description
1 polymer ?
#
loop_
_entity_poly.entity_id
_entity_poly.type
_entity_poly.pdbx_seq_one_letter_code
_entity_poly.pdbx_strand_id
1 'polypeptide(L)' 'MAQDAGATTLALGVMEDNPRGRRAYARLGYDLTGERVHVREGRDELFLAKTLPPAPSSR' A
#
# COMPACT_ATOMS: atom_id res chain seq x y z
N MET A 1 0.27 -5.96 15.52
CA MET A 1 0.63 -5.62 14.12
C MET A 1 -0.33 -6.35 13.18
N ALA A 2 -0.51 -5.91 11.92
CA ALA A 2 -1.41 -6.61 10.97
C ALA A 2 -1.02 -8.09 10.74
N GLN A 3 0.28 -8.39 10.82
CA GLN A 3 0.83 -9.75 10.75
C GLN A 3 0.32 -10.66 11.86
N ASP A 4 0.15 -10.14 13.08
CA ASP A 4 -0.32 -10.93 14.23
C ASP A 4 -1.80 -11.35 14.07
N ALA A 5 -2.53 -10.65 13.19
CA ALA A 5 -3.89 -11.01 12.77
C ALA A 5 -3.92 -11.93 11.55
N GLY A 6 -2.76 -12.44 11.10
CA GLY A 6 -2.64 -13.32 9.94
C GLY A 6 -2.63 -12.61 8.58
N ALA A 7 -2.54 -11.28 8.54
CA ALA A 7 -2.46 -10.56 7.27
C ALA A 7 -1.12 -10.82 6.58
N THR A 8 -1.17 -11.16 5.29
CA THR A 8 0.00 -11.42 4.44
C THR A 8 0.33 -10.26 3.52
N THR A 9 -0.60 -9.32 3.33
CA THR A 9 -0.46 -8.18 2.42
C THR A 9 -1.03 -6.93 3.08
N LEU A 10 -0.35 -5.79 2.89
CA LEU A 10 -0.92 -4.47 3.15
C LEU A 10 -1.17 -3.76 1.83
N ALA A 11 -2.36 -3.19 1.68
CA ALA A 11 -2.72 -2.33 0.54
C ALA A 11 -3.10 -0.92 1.03
N LEU A 12 -2.83 0.10 0.21
CA LEU A 12 -3.19 1.49 0.47
C LEU A 12 -3.39 2.26 -0.83
N GLY A 13 -4.19 3.33 -0.76
CA GLY A 13 -4.30 4.34 -1.81
C GLY A 13 -3.34 5.51 -1.56
N VAL A 14 -2.82 6.09 -2.64
CA VAL A 14 -2.17 7.40 -2.61
C VAL A 14 -2.68 8.23 -3.78
N MET A 15 -2.96 9.51 -3.54
CA MET A 15 -3.34 10.42 -4.61
C MET A 15 -2.27 10.44 -5.73
N GLU A 16 -2.70 10.34 -6.98
CA GLU A 16 -1.83 10.35 -8.17
C GLU A 16 -0.98 11.62 -8.24
N ASP A 17 -1.56 12.75 -7.83
CA ASP A 17 -0.92 14.07 -7.76
C ASP A 17 0.01 14.28 -6.54
N ASN A 18 0.21 13.25 -5.70
CA ASN A 18 1.12 13.29 -4.56
C ASN A 18 2.41 12.48 -4.82
N PRO A 19 3.37 13.03 -5.59
CA PRO A 19 4.60 12.32 -5.92
C PRO A 19 5.51 12.10 -4.70
N ARG A 20 5.36 12.89 -3.64
CA ARG A 20 6.12 12.70 -2.38
C ARG A 20 5.63 11.47 -1.64
N GLY A 21 4.31 11.29 -1.52
CA GLY A 21 3.69 10.11 -0.94
C GLY A 21 4.07 8.84 -1.69
N ARG A 22 3.98 8.85 -3.03
CA ARG A 22 4.41 7.72 -3.87
C ARG A 22 5.85 7.28 -3.60
N ARG A 23 6.79 8.24 -3.56
CA ARG A 23 8.20 7.94 -3.28
C ARG A 23 8.42 7.42 -1.86
N ALA A 24 7.68 7.92 -0.88
CA ALA A 24 7.77 7.43 0.49
C ALA A 24 7.34 5.96 0.57
N TYR A 25 6.20 5.60 -0.03
CA TYR A 25 5.72 4.22 -0.02
C TYR A 25 6.60 3.26 -0.81
N ALA A 26 7.15 3.70 -1.96
CA ALA A 26 8.14 2.90 -2.70
C ALA A 26 9.37 2.55 -1.83
N ARG A 27 9.89 3.50 -1.05
CA ARG A 27 11.01 3.25 -0.11
C ARG A 27 10.65 2.30 1.03
N LEU A 28 9.36 2.19 1.36
CA LEU A 28 8.84 1.24 2.36
C LEU A 28 8.50 -0.13 1.78
N GLY A 29 8.85 -0.37 0.51
CA GLY A 29 8.67 -1.64 -0.19
C GLY A 29 7.27 -1.86 -0.75
N TYR A 30 6.49 -0.80 -0.97
CA TYR A 30 5.21 -0.89 -1.66
C TYR A 30 5.37 -0.73 -3.16
N ASP A 31 4.72 -1.60 -3.92
CA ASP A 31 4.68 -1.58 -5.38
C ASP A 31 3.30 -1.16 -5.88
N LEU A 32 3.24 -0.59 -7.09
CA LEU A 32 1.97 -0.30 -7.76
C LEU A 32 1.26 -1.61 -8.10
N THR A 33 -0.03 -1.68 -7.76
CA THR A 33 -0.89 -2.82 -8.12
C THR A 33 -1.41 -2.73 -9.56
N GLY A 34 -1.36 -1.55 -10.16
CA GLY A 34 -2.02 -1.23 -11.43
C GLY A 34 -3.47 -0.77 -11.27
N GLU A 35 -4.05 -0.87 -10.07
CA GLU A 35 -5.39 -0.37 -9.79
C GLU A 35 -5.37 1.15 -9.58
N ARG A 36 -6.34 1.82 -10.22
CA ARG A 36 -6.58 3.26 -10.17
C ARG A 36 -8.05 3.49 -9.91
N VAL A 37 -8.34 4.31 -8.90
CA VAL A 37 -9.71 4.63 -8.50
C VAL A 37 -9.93 6.13 -8.63
N HIS A 38 -10.97 6.50 -9.38
CA HIS A 38 -11.40 7.89 -9.46
C HIS A 38 -12.10 8.27 -8.15
N VAL A 39 -11.64 9.34 -7.51
CA VAL A 39 -12.24 9.89 -6.29
C VAL A 39 -12.92 11.23 -6.57
N ARG A 40 -13.55 11.80 -5.56
CA ARG A 40 -14.24 13.09 -5.69
C ARG A 40 -13.26 14.19 -6.13
N GLU A 41 -13.82 15.23 -6.76
CA GLU A 41 -13.07 16.41 -7.23
C GLU A 41 -12.16 16.16 -8.44
N GLY A 42 -12.44 15.11 -9.23
CA GLY A 42 -11.71 14.86 -10.49
C GLY A 42 -10.31 14.30 -10.28
N ARG A 43 -10.01 13.79 -9.08
CA ARG A 43 -8.69 13.26 -8.73
C ARG A 43 -8.70 11.74 -8.74
N ASP A 44 -7.51 11.15 -8.82
CA ASP A 44 -7.34 9.70 -8.85
C ASP A 44 -6.44 9.23 -7.70
N GLU A 45 -6.78 8.08 -7.13
CA GLU A 45 -5.92 7.32 -6.24
C GLU A 45 -5.27 6.17 -6.99
N LEU A 46 -3.97 5.97 -6.74
CA LEU A 46 -3.22 4.81 -7.18
C LEU A 46 -3.09 3.85 -6.00
N PHE A 47 -3.40 2.58 -6.24
CA PHE A 47 -3.31 1.55 -5.21
C PHE A 47 -1.93 0.91 -5.21
N LEU A 48 -1.35 0.78 -4.01
CA LEU A 48 -0.08 0.13 -3.77
C LEU A 48 -0.24 -1.02 -2.79
N ALA A 49 0.59 -2.04 -2.94
CA ALA A 49 0.62 -3.18 -2.04
C ALA A 49 2.04 -3.58 -1.67
N LYS A 50 2.20 -4.21 -0.51
CA LYS A 50 3.41 -4.96 -0.16
C LYS A 50 3.05 -6.26 0.55
N THR A 51 3.86 -7.28 0.28
CA THR A 51 3.83 -8.53 1.04
C THR A 51 4.48 -8.29 2.40
N LEU A 52 3.79 -8.72 3.45
CA LEU A 52 4.32 -8.74 4.79
C LEU A 52 5.20 -9.98 4.97
N PRO A 53 6.34 -9.87 5.68
CA PRO A 53 7.05 -11.06 6.11
C PRO A 53 6.14 -11.94 6.97
N PRO A 54 6.37 -13.27 6.99
CA PRO A 54 5.60 -14.18 7.81
C PRO A 54 5.60 -13.71 9.28
N ALA A 55 4.46 -13.88 9.94
CA ALA A 55 4.37 -13.57 11.36
C ALA A 55 5.44 -14.38 12.12
N PRO A 56 6.11 -13.77 13.11
CA PRO A 56 7.07 -14.52 13.93
C PRO A 56 6.35 -15.71 14.55
N SER A 57 6.93 -16.91 14.41
CA SER A 57 6.39 -18.12 15.01
C SER A 57 6.31 -17.90 16.52
N SER A 58 5.09 -17.90 17.07
CA SER A 58 4.91 -17.92 18.52
C SER A 58 5.54 -19.21 19.03
N ARG A 59 6.64 -19.09 19.78
CA ARG A 59 7.21 -20.19 20.56
C ARG A 59 6.49 -20.32 21.89
#